data_AF-A0A950REM1-F1
#
_entry.id   AF-A0A950REM1-F1
#
_cell.length_a   1.000
_cell.length_b   1.000
_cell.length_c   1.000
_cell.angle_alpha   90.00
_cell.angle_beta   90.00
_cell.angle_gamma   90.00
#
_symmetry.space_group_name_H-M   'P 1'
#
loop_
_entity.id
_entity.type
_entity.pdbx_description
1 polymer ?
#
loop_
_entity_poly.entity_id
_entity_poly.type
_entity_poly.pdbx_seq_one_letter_code
_entity_poly.pdbx_strand_id
1 'polypeptide(L)'
;MTLPQAEAFGLIAVTIAFFVWGRLPYDLVALAALLVGIAIGLVPAHHAFEGFSNEIVIIVAAALVVSEGVARSGVVETIMHPVLPRLRTVRTQVPVLAGATMLLSMVTKNVGAL
;
A
#
# COMPACT_ATOMS: atom_id res chain seq x y z
N MET A 1 0.61 -31.20 -11.90
CA MET A 1 0.55 -29.78 -12.28
C MET A 1 -0.05 -29.71 -13.66
N THR A 2 -1.18 -29.04 -13.83
CA THR A 2 -1.69 -28.78 -15.19
C THR A 2 -0.83 -27.70 -15.84
N LEU A 3 -0.70 -27.72 -17.17
CA LEU A 3 0.12 -26.75 -17.91
C LEU A 3 -0.23 -25.28 -17.56
N PRO A 4 -1.53 -24.90 -17.46
CA PRO A 4 -1.92 -23.55 -17.05
C PRO A 4 -1.54 -23.19 -15.61
N GLN A 5 -1.52 -24.16 -14.69
CA GLN A 5 -1.07 -23.93 -13.31
C GLN A 5 0.42 -23.63 -13.26
N ALA A 6 1.23 -24.37 -14.03
CA ALA A 6 2.68 -24.15 -14.09
C ALA A 6 3.00 -22.76 -14.66
N GLU A 7 2.29 -22.33 -15.70
CA GLU A 7 2.41 -20.98 -16.28
C GLU A 7 2.04 -19.88 -15.27
N ALA A 8 0.93 -20.06 -14.55
CA ALA A 8 0.50 -19.13 -13.52
C ALA A 8 1.52 -19.00 -12.38
N PHE A 9 1.99 -20.12 -11.82
CA PHE A 9 2.99 -20.10 -10.76
C PHE A 9 4.32 -19.53 -11.24
N GLY A 10 4.73 -19.84 -12.48
CA GLY A 10 5.92 -19.27 -13.11
C GLY A 10 5.83 -17.75 -13.24
N LEU A 11 4.71 -17.23 -13.74
CA LEU A 11 4.46 -15.79 -13.86
C LEU A 11 4.53 -15.10 -12.50
N ILE A 12 3.89 -15.66 -11.48
CA ILE A 12 3.91 -15.12 -10.11
C ILE A 12 5.32 -15.13 -9.54
N ALA A 13 6.05 -16.25 -9.65
CA ALA A 13 7.40 -16.38 -9.13
C ALA A 13 8.36 -15.36 -9.77
N VAL A 14 8.29 -15.19 -11.09
CA VAL A 14 9.09 -14.19 -11.82
C VAL A 14 8.72 -12.78 -11.38
N THR A 15 7.42 -12.45 -11.29
CA THR A 15 6.95 -11.12 -10.87
C THR A 15 7.44 -10.78 -9.46
N ILE A 16 7.34 -11.72 -8.52
CA ILE A 16 7.84 -11.55 -7.16
C ILE A 16 9.35 -11.36 -7.15
N ALA A 17 10.10 -12.13 -7.93
CA ALA A 17 11.56 -11.97 -8.03
C ALA A 17 11.94 -10.56 -8.51
N PHE A 18 11.22 -10.01 -9.49
CA PHE A 18 11.42 -8.63 -9.95
C PHE A 18 11.06 -7.59 -8.89
N PHE A 19 9.97 -7.79 -8.13
CA PHE A 19 9.63 -6.91 -7.01
C PHE A 19 10.69 -6.92 -5.91
N VAL A 20 11.24 -8.09 -5.57
CA VAL A 20 12.33 -8.21 -4.59
C VAL A 20 13.63 -7.60 -5.11
N TRP A 21 13.90 -7.71 -6.41
CA TRP A 21 15.11 -7.15 -7.02
C TRP A 21 15.14 -5.61 -6.95
N GLY A 22 13.98 -4.94 -7.00
CA GLY A 22 13.85 -3.51 -6.72
C GLY A 22 14.56 -2.54 -7.68
N ARG A 23 15.14 -3.01 -8.81
CA ARG A 23 15.74 -2.12 -9.82
C ARG A 23 14.72 -1.42 -10.70
N LEU A 24 13.60 -2.08 -10.97
CA LEU A 24 12.57 -1.58 -11.87
C LEU A 24 11.45 -0.93 -11.06
N PRO A 25 10.81 0.14 -11.56
CA PRO A 25 9.60 0.66 -10.95
C PRO A 25 8.55 -0.44 -10.80
N TYR A 26 7.94 -0.53 -9.61
CA TYR A 26 6.94 -1.56 -9.31
C TYR A 26 5.79 -1.57 -10.31
N ASP A 27 5.35 -0.38 -10.74
CA ASP A 27 4.29 -0.21 -11.72
C ASP A 27 4.65 -0.80 -13.09
N LEU A 28 5.91 -0.65 -13.50
CA LEU A 28 6.42 -1.21 -14.76
C LEU A 28 6.47 -2.73 -14.70
N VAL A 29 6.91 -3.30 -13.58
CA VAL A 29 6.92 -4.75 -13.37
C VAL A 29 5.50 -5.32 -13.39
N ALA A 30 4.56 -4.64 -12.73
CA ALA A 30 3.14 -5.05 -12.70
C ALA A 30 2.50 -5.03 -14.09
N LEU A 31 2.72 -3.96 -14.86
CA LEU A 31 2.22 -3.85 -16.24
C LEU A 31 2.85 -4.91 -17.16
N ALA A 32 4.15 -5.15 -17.04
CA ALA A 32 4.84 -6.19 -17.80
C ALA A 32 4.29 -7.59 -17.49
N ALA A 33 4.07 -7.91 -16.20
CA ALA A 33 3.48 -9.18 -15.78
C ALA A 33 2.06 -9.37 -16.33
N LEU A 34 1.24 -8.32 -16.33
CA LEU A 34 -0.09 -8.36 -16.94
C LEU A 34 -0.02 -8.62 -18.45
N LEU A 35 0.85 -7.91 -19.17
CA LEU A 35 1.05 -8.12 -20.61
C LEU A 35 1.51 -9.54 -20.93
N VAL A 36 2.43 -10.09 -20.15
CA VAL A 36 2.88 -11.49 -20.31
C VAL A 36 1.75 -12.46 -20.01
N GLY A 37 0.94 -12.22 -18.97
CA GLY A 37 -0.24 -13.03 -18.65
C GLY A 37 -1.28 -13.07 -19.77
N ILE A 38 -1.49 -11.95 -20.48
CA ILE A 38 -2.35 -11.89 -21.67
C ILE A 38 -1.69 -12.63 -22.84
N ALA A 39 -0.40 -12.43 -23.07
CA ALA A 39 0.33 -13.02 -24.20
C ALA A 39 0.39 -14.57 -24.14
N ILE A 40 0.50 -15.13 -22.94
CA ILE A 40 0.47 -16.59 -22.71
C ILE A 40 -0.97 -17.13 -22.72
N GLY A 41 -1.98 -16.26 -22.77
CA GLY A 41 -3.41 -16.65 -22.80
C GLY A 41 -3.97 -17.03 -21.42
N LEU A 42 -3.24 -16.73 -20.34
CA LEU A 42 -3.64 -17.01 -18.98
C LEU A 42 -4.74 -16.05 -18.49
N VAL A 43 -4.71 -14.81 -18.99
CA VAL A 43 -5.70 -13.76 -18.70
C VAL A 43 -6.35 -13.31 -20.01
N PRO A 44 -7.68 -13.44 -20.16
CA PRO A 44 -8.37 -12.88 -21.32
C PRO A 44 -8.21 -11.36 -21.38
N ALA A 45 -7.86 -10.82 -22.55
CA ALA A 45 -7.56 -9.40 -22.72
C ALA A 45 -8.72 -8.46 -22.28
N HIS A 46 -9.97 -8.91 -22.39
CA HIS A 46 -11.14 -8.17 -21.94
C HIS A 46 -11.27 -8.09 -20.40
N HIS A 47 -10.71 -9.06 -19.68
CA HIS A 47 -10.71 -9.12 -18.21
C HIS A 47 -9.42 -8.56 -17.59
N ALA A 48 -8.42 -8.20 -18.40
CA ALA A 48 -7.10 -7.77 -17.93
C ALA A 48 -7.14 -6.56 -16.97
N PHE A 49 -8.10 -5.65 -17.16
CA PHE A 49 -8.22 -4.42 -16.37
C PHE A 49 -9.30 -4.48 -15.29
N GLU A 50 -9.98 -5.61 -15.09
CA GLU A 50 -11.01 -5.74 -14.05
C GLU A 50 -10.46 -5.53 -12.64
N GLY A 51 -9.17 -5.79 -12.43
CA GLY A 51 -8.48 -5.48 -11.19
C GLY A 51 -8.56 -4.01 -10.78
N PHE A 52 -8.65 -3.07 -11.74
CA PHE A 52 -8.78 -1.64 -11.45
C PHE A 52 -10.17 -1.26 -10.91
N SER A 53 -11.21 -2.00 -11.30
CA SER A 53 -12.57 -1.83 -10.77
C SER A 53 -12.79 -2.56 -9.44
N ASN A 54 -11.77 -3.24 -8.90
CA ASN A 54 -11.90 -3.96 -7.64
C ASN A 54 -12.13 -2.97 -6.48
N GLU A 55 -13.13 -3.27 -5.65
CA GLU A 55 -13.49 -2.48 -4.47
C GLU A 55 -12.27 -2.17 -3.58
N ILE A 56 -11.36 -3.13 -3.42
CA ILE A 56 -10.15 -2.97 -2.61
C ILE A 56 -9.24 -1.88 -3.17
N VAL A 57 -9.08 -1.80 -4.49
CA VAL A 57 -8.25 -0.77 -5.15
C VAL A 57 -8.85 0.63 -4.90
N ILE A 58 -10.18 0.74 -5.03
CA ILE A 58 -10.90 2.00 -4.76
C ILE A 58 -10.76 2.40 -3.29
N ILE A 59 -10.90 1.47 -2.35
CA ILE A 59 -10.72 1.72 -0.91
C ILE A 59 -9.28 2.17 -0.59
N VAL A 60 -8.26 1.60 -1.24
CA VAL A 60 -6.87 2.03 -1.06
C VAL A 60 -6.66 3.43 -1.62
N ALA A 61 -7.15 3.73 -2.83
CA ALA A 61 -7.05 5.05 -3.43
C ALA A 61 -7.74 6.12 -2.56
N ALA A 62 -8.97 5.86 -2.10
CA ALA A 62 -9.70 6.75 -1.20
C ALA A 62 -8.96 6.95 0.13
N ALA A 63 -8.40 5.88 0.70
CA ALA A 63 -7.60 5.99 1.92
C ALA A 63 -6.37 6.87 1.73
N LEU A 64 -5.63 6.76 0.61
CA LEU A 64 -4.48 7.63 0.33
C LEU A 64 -4.87 9.11 0.25
N VAL A 65 -6.00 9.41 -0.40
CA VAL A 65 -6.53 10.79 -0.48
C VAL A 65 -6.93 11.31 0.90
N VAL A 66 -7.61 10.50 1.71
CA VAL A 66 -7.99 10.87 3.09
C VAL A 66 -6.74 11.10 3.94
N SER A 67 -5.73 10.25 3.83
CA SER A 67 -4.47 10.40 4.57
C SER A 67 -3.75 11.70 4.27
N GLU A 68 -3.67 12.06 2.98
CA GLU A 68 -3.10 13.35 2.56
C GLU A 68 -3.95 14.53 3.07
N GLY A 69 -5.28 14.40 3.07
CA GLY A 69 -6.19 15.40 3.64
C GLY A 69 -6.01 15.59 5.16
N VAL A 70 -5.83 14.50 5.90
CA VAL A 70 -5.56 14.52 7.34
C VAL A 70 -4.18 15.13 7.63
N ALA A 71 -3.16 14.77 6.85
CA ALA A 71 -1.81 15.32 6.97
C ALA A 71 -1.79 16.85 6.71
N ARG A 72 -2.46 17.32 5.64
CA ARG A 72 -2.53 18.75 5.29
C ARG A 72 -3.40 19.59 6.21
N SER A 73 -4.43 19.00 6.82
CA SER A 73 -5.37 19.74 7.67
C SER A 73 -4.81 20.10 9.05
N GLY A 74 -3.68 19.53 9.47
CA GLY A 74 -3.09 19.79 10.79
C GLY A 74 -3.96 19.31 11.96
N VAL A 75 -4.99 18.49 11.69
CA VAL A 75 -5.89 17.92 12.71
C VAL A 75 -5.08 17.12 13.74
N VAL A 76 -4.07 16.38 13.27
CA VAL A 76 -3.14 15.64 14.12
C VAL A 76 -2.43 16.57 15.11
N GLU A 77 -1.84 17.66 14.60
CA GLU A 77 -1.12 18.65 15.41
C GLU A 77 -2.06 19.30 16.44
N THR A 78 -3.29 19.62 16.02
CA THR A 78 -4.32 20.23 16.88
C THR A 78 -4.72 19.32 18.04
N ILE A 79 -4.90 18.02 17.77
CA ILE A 79 -5.24 17.01 18.79
C ILE A 79 -4.06 16.75 19.74
N MET A 80 -2.82 16.78 19.23
CA MET A 80 -1.63 16.51 20.03
C MET A 80 -1.15 17.73 20.85
N HIS A 81 -1.49 18.94 20.43
CA HIS A 81 -1.11 20.20 21.09
C HIS A 81 -1.33 20.25 22.62
N PRO A 82 -2.45 19.80 23.20
CA PRO A 82 -2.65 19.81 24.67
C PRO A 82 -1.83 18.73 25.41
N VAL A 83 -1.35 17.70 24.71
CA VAL A 83 -0.60 16.58 25.30
C VAL A 83 0.90 16.86 25.26
N LEU A 84 1.39 17.48 24.18
CA LEU A 84 2.80 17.83 23.96
C LEU A 84 3.48 18.55 25.15
N PRO A 85 2.89 19.57 25.80
CA PRO A 85 3.50 20.28 26.93
C PRO A 85 3.74 19.42 28.18
N ARG A 86 3.02 18.30 28.31
CA ARG A 86 3.10 17.37 29.45
C ARG A 86 4.20 16.31 29.27
N LEU A 87 4.76 16.22 28.06
CA LEU A 87 5.78 15.23 27.70
C LEU A 87 7.19 15.81 27.86
N ARG A 88 7.69 15.83 29.11
CA ARG A 88 9.00 16.42 29.45
C ARG A 88 10.15 15.42 29.59
N THR A 89 9.87 14.11 29.58
CA THR A 89 10.87 13.07 29.84
C THR A 89 10.77 11.97 28.79
N VAL A 90 11.90 11.39 28.36
CA VAL A 90 11.95 10.31 27.35
C VAL A 90 11.04 9.13 27.72
N ARG A 91 10.99 8.77 29.02
CA ARG A 91 10.11 7.72 29.56
C ARG A 91 8.61 7.95 29.32
N THR A 92 8.18 9.21 29.21
CA THR A 92 6.77 9.55 28.93
C THR A 92 6.55 9.91 27.46
N GLN A 93 7.52 10.52 26.78
CA GLN A 93 7.46 10.85 25.36
C GLN A 93 7.32 9.61 24.48
N VAL A 94 8.20 8.62 24.63
CA VAL A 94 8.23 7.44 23.75
C VAL A 94 6.90 6.68 23.74
N PRO A 95 6.32 6.27 24.88
CA PRO A 95 5.06 5.51 24.85
C PRO A 95 3.86 6.35 24.40
N VAL A 96 3.82 7.65 24.73
CA VAL A 96 2.68 8.51 24.34
C VAL A 96 2.72 8.83 22.85
N LEU A 97 3.90 9.15 22.30
CA LEU A 97 4.05 9.38 20.87
C LEU A 97 3.81 8.07 20.09
N ALA A 98 4.40 6.94 20.52
CA ALA A 98 4.15 5.65 19.87
C ALA A 98 2.67 5.24 19.91
N GLY A 99 1.99 5.48 21.03
CA GLY A 99 0.55 5.24 21.17
C GLY A 99 -0.29 6.16 20.28
N ALA A 100 0.05 7.46 20.21
CA ALA A 100 -0.60 8.40 19.32
C ALA A 100 -0.41 8.00 17.85
N THR A 101 0.82 7.68 17.43
CA THR A 101 1.12 7.20 16.06
C THR A 101 0.38 5.90 15.76
N MET A 102 0.32 4.96 16.70
CA MET A 102 -0.43 3.71 16.54
C MET A 102 -1.92 3.94 16.33
N LEU A 103 -2.53 4.83 17.11
CA LEU A 103 -3.95 5.19 16.98
C LEU A 103 -4.23 5.93 15.67
N LEU A 104 -3.37 6.88 15.30
CA LEU A 104 -3.51 7.64 14.05
C LEU A 104 -3.23 6.81 12.80
N SER A 105 -2.34 5.80 12.89
CA SER A 105 -2.03 4.88 11.79
C SER A 105 -3.24 4.03 11.38
N MET A 106 -4.17 3.75 12.30
CA MET A 106 -5.41 3.04 11.99
C MET A 106 -6.30 3.83 11.00
N VAL A 107 -6.29 5.16 11.09
CA VAL A 107 -7.10 6.03 10.24
C VAL A 107 -6.40 6.35 8.91
N THR A 108 -5.08 6.46 8.93
CA THR A 108 -4.29 6.88 7.77
C THR A 108 -3.77 5.73 6.90
N LYS A 109 -3.97 4.46 7.31
CA LYS A 109 -3.25 3.31 6.78
C LYS A 109 -1.72 3.53 6.83
N ASN A 110 -0.95 2.45 6.85
CA ASN A 110 0.51 2.53 6.99
C ASN A 110 1.25 3.24 5.82
N VAL A 111 0.54 3.64 4.75
CA VAL A 111 1.17 4.25 3.55
C VAL A 111 1.37 5.76 3.67
N GLY A 112 0.55 6.48 4.45
CA GLY A 112 0.69 7.93 4.65
C GLY A 112 1.53 8.33 5.87
N ALA A 113 2.00 7.37 6.65
CA ALA A 113 2.74 7.59 7.89
C ALA A 113 4.28 7.41 7.74
N LEU A 114 4.75 7.15 6.52
CA LEU A 114 6.17 6.96 6.16
C LEU A 114 6.68 8.16 5.35
#